data_AF-A3DPR0-F1
#
_entry.id   AF-A3DPR0-F1
#
_cell.length_a   1.000
_cell.length_b   1.000
_cell.length_c   1.000
_cell.angle_alpha   90.00
_cell.angle_beta   90.00
_cell.angle_gamma   90.00
#
_symmetry.space_group_name_H-M   'P 1'
#
loop_
_entity.id
_entity.type
_entity.pdbx_description
1 polymer ?
#
loop_
_entity_poly.entity_id
_entity_poly.type
_entity_poly.pdbx_seq_one_letter_code
_entity_poly.pdbx_strand_id
1 'polypeptide(L)' 'MEAEEALDKAIEFLEKRAGYYFHRLESISLKEGVWIIRFDVGIFAKEVVEVRIDDKTGRVIGFGKISRGA' A
#
# COMPACT_ATOMS: atom_id res chain seq x y z
N MET A 1 3.33 14.43 5.43
CA MET A 1 2.07 13.72 5.76
C MET A 1 2.35 12.81 6.95
N GLU A 2 1.36 12.48 7.78
CA GLU A 2 1.56 11.50 8.87
C GLU A 2 1.32 10.06 8.39
N ALA A 3 1.81 9.08 9.15
CA ALA A 3 1.70 7.66 8.78
C ALA A 3 0.24 7.20 8.67
N GLU A 4 -0.64 7.71 9.55
CA GLU A 4 -2.07 7.40 9.55
C GLU A 4 -2.77 7.94 8.29
N GLU A 5 -2.50 9.20 7.92
CA GLU A 5 -3.03 9.79 6.69
C GLU A 5 -2.53 9.07 5.43
N ALA A 6 -1.27 8.63 5.43
CA ALA A 6 -0.71 7.83 4.34
C ALA A 6 -1.39 6.45 4.24
N LEU A 7 -1.66 5.82 5.39
CA LEU A 7 -2.36 4.55 5.49
C LEU A 7 -3.79 4.66 4.95
N ASP A 8 -4.54 5.67 5.38
CA ASP A 8 -5.92 5.90 4.95
C ASP A 8 -6.01 6.10 3.43
N LYS A 9 -5.10 6.89 2.85
CA LYS A 9 -5.02 7.08 1.39
C LYS A 9 -4.69 5.77 0.67
N ALA A 10 -3.83 4.94 1.24
CA ALA A 10 -3.50 3.66 0.65
C ALA A 10 -4.68 2.68 0.69
N ILE A 11 -5.41 2.63 1.80
CA ILE A 11 -6.63 1.84 1.95
C ILE A 11 -7.70 2.31 0.95
N GLU A 12 -7.92 3.62 0.86
CA GLU A 12 -8.87 4.19 -0.10
C GLU A 12 -8.51 3.82 -1.54
N PHE A 13 -7.22 3.88 -1.89
CA PHE A 13 -6.74 3.47 -3.20
C PHE A 13 -6.99 1.97 -3.44
N LEU A 14 -6.69 1.11 -2.46
CA LEU A 14 -6.89 -0.34 -2.59
C LEU A 14 -8.36 -0.70 -2.85
N GLU A 15 -9.27 -0.13 -2.06
CA GLU A 15 -10.70 -0.44 -2.14
C GLU A 15 -11.34 0.18 -3.39
N LYS A 16 -11.07 1.45 -3.69
CA LYS A 16 -11.78 2.19 -4.75
C LYS A 16 -11.14 2.08 -6.13
N ARG A 17 -9.82 1.80 -6.20
CA ARG A 17 -9.09 1.78 -7.48
C ARG A 17 -8.55 0.40 -7.84
N ALA A 18 -7.99 -0.33 -6.87
CA ALA A 18 -7.38 -1.63 -7.13
C ALA A 18 -8.34 -2.82 -6.97
N GLY A 19 -9.51 -2.62 -6.35
CA GLY A 19 -10.53 -3.65 -6.16
C GLY A 19 -10.25 -4.65 -5.03
N TYR A 20 -9.31 -4.31 -4.13
CA TYR A 20 -8.96 -5.13 -2.98
C TYR A 20 -9.76 -4.71 -1.75
N TYR A 21 -10.92 -5.35 -1.55
CA TYR A 21 -11.79 -5.11 -0.38
C TYR A 21 -11.31 -5.81 0.89
N PHE A 22 -10.49 -6.85 0.75
CA PHE A 22 -9.82 -7.49 1.87
C PHE A 22 -8.35 -7.07 1.85
N HIS A 23 -7.91 -6.44 2.92
CA HIS A 23 -6.53 -6.02 3.10
C HIS A 23 -6.15 -6.14 4.57
N ARG A 24 -4.89 -6.51 4.81
CA ARG A 24 -4.26 -6.49 6.13
C ARG A 24 -2.94 -5.76 6.01
N LEU A 25 -2.76 -4.70 6.79
CA LEU A 25 -1.49 -3.98 6.84
C LEU A 25 -0.37 -4.92 7.27
N GLU A 26 0.66 -5.08 6.43
CA GLU A 26 1.89 -5.82 6.75
C GLU A 26 2.98 -4.88 7.27
N SER A 27 3.16 -3.73 6.63
CA SER A 27 4.19 -2.77 7.01
C SER A 27 3.92 -1.39 6.45
N ILE A 28 4.35 -0.37 7.17
CA ILE A 28 4.40 1.02 6.73
C ILE A 28 5.80 1.58 6.99
N SER A 29 6.38 2.27 6.01
CA SER A 29 7.68 2.91 6.15
C SER A 29 7.79 4.15 5.28
N LEU A 30 8.55 5.15 5.73
CA LEU A 30 8.88 6.33 4.95
C LEU A 30 10.34 6.24 4.50
N LYS A 31 10.59 6.25 3.18
CA LYS A 31 11.93 6.25 2.60
C LYS A 31 12.03 7.33 1.54
N GLU A 32 13.01 8.22 1.68
CA GLU A 32 13.32 9.24 0.67
C GLU A 32 12.11 10.12 0.26
N GLY A 33 11.21 10.41 1.21
CA GLY A 33 9.99 11.20 0.95
C GLY A 33 8.87 10.40 0.28
N VAL A 34 8.97 9.07 0.25
CA VAL A 34 7.93 8.17 -0.26
C VAL A 34 7.47 7.23 0.85
N TRP A 35 6.18 7.26 1.14
CA TRP A 35 5.52 6.26 1.96
C TRP A 35 5.41 4.96 1.16
N ILE A 36 5.97 3.90 1.72
CA ILE A 36 5.91 2.54 1.20
C ILE A 36 5.05 1.73 2.16
N ILE A 37 3.85 1.37 1.70
CA ILE A 37 2.84 0.70 2.52
C ILE A 37 2.53 -0.64 1.86
N ARG A 38 2.60 -1.71 2.64
CA ARG A 38 2.40 -3.08 2.15
C ARG A 38 1.19 -3.69 2.81
N PHE A 39 0.38 -4.36 1.99
CA PHE A 39 -0.82 -5.03 2.43
C PHE A 39 -0.81 -6.48 1.94
N ASP A 40 -1.19 -7.39 2.81
CA ASP A 40 -1.63 -8.72 2.40
C ASP A 40 -3.10 -8.62 1.96
N VAL A 41 -3.35 -8.93 0.69
CA VAL A 41 -4.67 -8.93 0.05
C VAL A 41 -5.11 -10.35 -0.31
N GLY A 42 -4.35 -11.34 0.15
CA GLY A 42 -4.62 -12.75 -0.08
C GLY A 42 -5.81 -13.28 0.72
N ILE A 43 -6.73 -13.97 0.05
CA ILE A 43 -7.85 -14.68 0.71
C ILE A 43 -7.47 -16.14 1.01
N PHE A 44 -6.90 -16.83 0.03
CA PHE A 44 -6.56 -18.26 0.13
C PHE A 44 -5.05 -18.53 0.27
N ALA A 45 -4.23 -17.59 -0.18
CA ALA A 45 -2.77 -17.64 -0.10
C ALA A 45 -2.25 -16.21 0.06
N LYS A 46 -1.10 -16.05 0.72
CA LYS A 46 -0.49 -14.74 0.97
C LYS A 46 -0.19 -14.03 -0.36
N GLU A 47 -0.79 -12.86 -0.56
CA GLU A 47 -0.56 -12.01 -1.73
C GLU A 47 -0.25 -10.60 -1.25
N VAL A 48 1.00 -10.17 -1.36
CA VAL A 48 1.41 -8.84 -0.87
C VAL A 48 1.43 -7.83 -2.00
N VAL A 49 0.73 -6.71 -1.81
CA VAL A 49 0.80 -5.53 -2.67
C VAL A 49 1.52 -4.39 -1.97
N GLU A 50 2.18 -3.54 -2.75
CA GLU A 50 2.85 -2.33 -2.30
C GLU A 50 2.16 -1.11 -2.90
N VAL A 51 1.79 -0.15 -2.05
CA VAL A 51 1.31 1.17 -2.44
C VAL A 51 2.41 2.18 -2.08
N ARG A 52 2.79 3.00 -3.05
CA ARG A 52 3.78 4.07 -2.87
C ARG A 52 3.10 5.43 -2.96
N ILE A 53 3.27 6.25 -1.94
CA ILE A 53 2.63 7.57 -1.85
C ILE A 53 3.70 8.63 -1.62
N ASP A 54 3.67 9.70 -2.42
CA ASP A 54 4.55 10.86 -2.21
C ASP A 54 4.17 11.60 -0.93
N ASP A 55 5.11 11.79 -0.01
CA ASP A 55 4.87 12.37 1.33
C ASP A 55 4.44 13.85 1.28
N LYS A 56 4.90 14.59 0.26
CA LYS A 56 4.61 16.02 0.11
C LYS A 56 3.24 16.29 -0.47
N THR A 57 2.83 15.49 -1.46
CA THR A 57 1.60 15.70 -2.23
C THR A 57 0.47 14.77 -1.82
N GLY A 58 0.78 13.67 -1.13
CA GLY A 58 -0.19 12.62 -0.80
C GLY A 58 -0.70 11.84 -2.00
N ARG A 59 -0.05 11.96 -3.17
CA ARG A 59 -0.46 11.25 -4.39
C ARG A 59 0.12 9.85 -4.40
N VAL A 60 -0.70 8.88 -4.80
CA VAL A 60 -0.21 7.52 -5.11
C VAL A 60 0.66 7.62 -6.36
N ILE A 61 1.95 7.30 -6.22
CA ILE A 61 2.96 7.35 -7.28
C ILE A 61 3.38 5.96 -7.77
N GLY A 62 2.93 4.89 -7.10
CA GLY A 62 3.22 3.53 -7.53
C GLY A 62 2.33 2.51 -6.85
N PHE A 63 2.05 1.42 -7.58
CA PHE A 63 1.28 0.30 -7.09
C PHE A 63 1.73 -0.98 -7.80
N GLY A 64 1.91 -2.08 -7.05
CA GLY A 64 2.23 -3.37 -7.66
C GLY A 64 2.28 -4.52 -6.66
N LYS A 65 2.23 -5.74 -7.19
CA LYS A 65 2.41 -6.96 -6.40
C LYS A 65 3.89 -7.14 -6.07
N ILE A 66 4.19 -7.50 -4.83
CA ILE A 66 5.53 -7.98 -4.45
C ILE A 66 5.52 -9.50 -4.58
N SER A 67 5.95 -9.99 -5.74
CA SER A 67 6.34 -11.40 -5.85
C SER A 67 7.65 -11.58 -5.08
N ARG A 68 7.61 -12.28 -3.94
CA ARG A 68 8.82 -12.96 -3.48
C ARG A 68 9.11 -14.03 -4.53
N GLY A 69 10.17 -13.82 -5.31
CA GLY A 69 10.71 -14.86 -6.16
C GLY A 69 10.96 -16.12 -5.34
N ALA A 70 10.59 -17.26 -5.93
CA ALA A 70 10.78 -18.60 -5.40
C ALA A 70 12.22 -18.88 -4.98
#